data_AF-A0A238F975-F1
#
_entry.id   AF-A0A238F975-F1
#
_cell.length_a   1.000
_cell.length_b   1.000
_cell.length_c   1.000
_cell.angle_alpha   90.00
_cell.angle_beta   90.00
_cell.angle_gamma   90.00
#
_symmetry.space_group_name_H-M   'P 1'
#
loop_
_entity.id
_entity.type
_entity.pdbx_description
1 polymer ?
#
loop_
_entity_poly.entity_id
_entity_poly.type
_entity_poly.pdbx_seq_one_letter_code
_entity_poly.pdbx_strand_id
1 'polypeptide(L)'
;MSLSLQSLPAELLYAIHLHSTSSALPYVSRHLRHVFSNSSALHRATYLALRHDRHTLSHAVRYPVCTLAVVKSLESIGRAVGAPPMRCSELPRRLVKHLSPEHTANSATLDDDNLSLIAYLLEQYRASPNSKNGYFLARAVLARHRPLIELLLYHGADPVLKDGWAVMVAIGMGDLATVKLLLDGPTHRVERMEVSGCSNLSQTRSTSLPQEAALHARRLIGTAPTLRTSKVRCKTSTPCCATSEMLEAAVKAQHWHLVDYLHIQVLPTIAAQKELSSTA
;
A
#
# COMPACT_ATOMS: atom_id res chain seq x y z
N MET A 1 -5.65 47.74 -19.06
CA MET A 1 -5.25 46.33 -18.92
C MET A 1 -6.37 45.59 -18.20
N SER A 2 -7.06 44.68 -18.87
CA SER A 2 -8.09 43.86 -18.21
C SER A 2 -7.41 42.89 -17.25
N LEU A 3 -7.53 43.15 -15.94
CA LEU A 3 -7.08 42.21 -14.92
C LEU A 3 -7.93 40.95 -15.03
N SER A 4 -7.32 39.88 -15.52
CA SER A 4 -7.96 38.57 -15.61
C SER A 4 -7.50 37.70 -14.45
N LEU A 5 -8.30 36.72 -14.06
CA LEU A 5 -7.91 35.78 -13.00
C LEU A 5 -6.60 35.04 -13.33
N GLN A 6 -6.27 34.89 -14.62
CA GLN A 6 -5.05 34.22 -15.08
C GLN A 6 -3.79 35.08 -14.97
N SER A 7 -3.93 36.41 -14.83
CA SER A 7 -2.78 37.31 -14.62
C SER A 7 -2.39 37.46 -13.14
N LEU A 8 -3.09 36.78 -12.23
CA LEU A 8 -2.77 36.82 -10.80
C LEU A 8 -1.53 35.96 -10.48
N PRO A 9 -0.68 36.38 -9.52
CA PRO A 9 0.35 35.54 -8.95
C PRO A 9 -0.21 34.22 -8.37
N ALA A 10 0.61 33.17 -8.39
CA ALA A 10 0.21 31.84 -7.92
C ALA A 10 -0.26 31.83 -6.45
N GLU A 11 0.32 32.68 -5.59
CA GLU A 11 -0.06 32.81 -4.18
C GLU A 11 -1.52 33.26 -4.01
N LEU A 12 -1.96 34.25 -4.80
CA LEU A 12 -3.34 34.72 -4.78
C LEU A 12 -4.28 33.65 -5.36
N LEU A 13 -3.85 32.94 -6.40
CA LEU A 13 -4.61 31.80 -6.94
C LEU A 13 -4.79 30.69 -5.90
N TYR A 14 -3.77 30.39 -5.11
CA TYR A 14 -3.85 29.44 -4.01
C TYR A 14 -4.80 29.91 -2.90
N ALA A 15 -4.72 31.19 -2.52
CA ALA A 15 -5.62 31.76 -1.51
C ALA A 15 -7.10 31.70 -1.97
N ILE A 16 -7.37 32.08 -3.22
CA ILE A 16 -8.70 31.99 -3.83
C ILE A 16 -9.17 30.52 -3.87
N HIS A 17 -8.29 29.58 -4.20
CA HIS A 17 -8.64 28.16 -4.24
C HIS A 17 -9.03 27.62 -2.85
N LEU A 18 -8.25 27.96 -1.81
CA LEU A 18 -8.55 27.54 -0.44
C LEU A 18 -9.84 28.19 0.09
N HIS A 19 -10.05 29.47 -0.20
CA HIS A 19 -11.24 30.19 0.27
C HIS A 19 -12.52 29.72 -0.45
N SER A 20 -12.43 29.48 -1.76
CA SER A 20 -13.59 29.01 -2.54
C SER A 20 -13.92 27.54 -2.29
N THR A 21 -12.94 26.72 -1.86
CA THR A 21 -13.04 25.25 -1.72
C THR A 21 -13.53 24.51 -2.99
N SER A 22 -13.55 25.20 -4.13
CA SER A 22 -14.15 24.70 -5.37
C SER A 22 -13.27 23.66 -6.06
N SER A 23 -13.83 22.49 -6.33
CA SER A 23 -13.13 21.44 -7.08
C SER A 23 -13.08 21.68 -8.59
N ALA A 24 -13.89 22.60 -9.11
CA ALA A 24 -13.93 22.92 -10.54
C ALA A 24 -12.83 23.90 -10.95
N LEU A 25 -12.37 24.75 -10.01
CA LEU A 25 -11.44 25.86 -10.27
C LEU A 25 -10.16 25.41 -11.00
N PRO A 26 -9.47 24.31 -10.61
CA PRO A 26 -8.29 23.85 -11.33
C PRO A 26 -8.56 23.38 -12.77
N TYR A 27 -9.81 23.10 -13.13
CA TYR A 27 -10.18 22.59 -14.45
C TYR A 27 -10.74 23.67 -15.38
N VAL A 28 -10.92 24.91 -14.91
CA VAL A 28 -11.46 26.02 -15.71
C VAL A 28 -10.52 26.40 -16.86
N SER A 29 -9.21 26.35 -16.65
CA SER A 29 -8.24 26.67 -17.70
C SER A 29 -6.99 25.79 -17.62
N ARG A 30 -6.26 25.66 -18.74
CA ARG A 30 -4.99 24.92 -18.80
C ARG A 30 -3.92 25.54 -17.89
N HIS A 31 -3.89 26.88 -17.83
CA HIS A 31 -2.97 27.61 -16.95
C HIS A 31 -3.25 27.30 -15.48
N LEU A 32 -4.51 27.39 -15.04
CA LEU A 32 -4.88 27.06 -13.66
C LEU A 32 -4.58 25.60 -13.35
N ARG A 33 -4.90 24.69 -14.26
CA ARG A 33 -4.56 23.27 -14.10
C ARG A 33 -3.07 23.06 -13.86
N HIS A 34 -2.21 23.74 -14.61
CA HIS A 34 -0.76 23.68 -14.45
C HIS A 34 -0.28 24.29 -13.13
N VAL A 35 -0.85 25.42 -12.70
CA VAL A 35 -0.50 26.04 -11.42
C VAL A 35 -0.85 25.11 -10.25
N PHE A 36 -2.09 24.58 -10.22
CA PHE A 36 -2.51 23.69 -9.14
C PHE A 36 -1.87 22.29 -9.21
N SER A 37 -1.51 21.78 -10.39
CA SER A 37 -0.76 20.52 -10.50
C SER A 37 0.65 20.62 -9.94
N ASN A 38 1.21 21.83 -9.84
CA ASN A 38 2.52 22.12 -9.25
C ASN A 38 2.42 22.67 -7.81
N SER A 39 1.23 22.69 -7.22
CA SER A 39 1.06 23.18 -5.85
C SER A 39 1.79 22.29 -4.84
N SER A 40 2.15 22.86 -3.69
CA SER A 40 2.76 22.11 -2.59
C SER A 40 1.84 21.05 -2.00
N ALA A 41 2.42 20.02 -1.37
CA ALA A 41 1.65 18.98 -0.68
C ALA A 41 0.81 19.55 0.49
N LEU A 42 1.34 20.57 1.17
CA LEU A 42 0.63 21.29 2.24
C LEU A 42 -0.63 21.96 1.69
N HIS A 43 -0.54 22.66 0.56
CA HIS A 43 -1.71 23.31 -0.06
C HIS A 43 -2.79 22.31 -0.46
N ARG A 44 -2.41 21.16 -1.02
CA ARG A 44 -3.37 20.09 -1.36
C ARG A 44 -4.00 19.49 -0.10
N ALA A 45 -3.21 19.32 0.95
CA ALA A 45 -3.68 18.80 2.23
C ALA A 45 -4.65 19.76 2.92
N THR A 46 -4.35 21.07 2.94
CA THR A 46 -5.24 22.09 3.50
C THR A 46 -6.55 22.18 2.72
N TYR A 47 -6.49 22.15 1.38
CA TYR A 47 -7.69 22.09 0.54
C TYR A 47 -8.56 20.87 0.86
N LEU A 48 -7.96 19.68 0.96
CA LEU A 48 -8.68 18.44 1.29
C LEU A 48 -9.25 18.46 2.71
N ALA A 49 -8.54 19.04 3.67
CA ALA A 49 -9.00 19.20 5.05
C ALA A 49 -10.20 20.14 5.13
N LEU A 50 -10.13 21.31 4.47
CA LEU A 50 -11.23 22.28 4.43
C LEU A 50 -12.48 21.74 3.72
N ARG A 51 -12.31 20.81 2.77
CA ARG A 51 -13.42 20.23 2.02
C ARG A 51 -14.08 19.05 2.74
N HIS A 52 -13.37 18.35 3.63
CA HIS A 52 -13.83 17.10 4.22
C HIS A 52 -13.62 17.09 5.75
N ASP A 53 -14.69 17.36 6.51
CA ASP A 53 -14.61 17.53 7.98
C ASP A 53 -14.49 16.22 8.79
N ARG A 54 -15.10 15.10 8.34
CA ARG A 54 -15.26 13.90 9.19
C ARG A 54 -14.49 12.65 8.73
N HIS A 55 -14.18 12.57 7.43
CA HIS A 55 -13.61 11.38 6.81
C HIS A 55 -12.51 11.75 5.80
N THR A 56 -11.67 12.70 6.20
CA THR A 56 -10.72 13.38 5.32
C THR A 56 -9.84 12.40 4.58
N LEU A 57 -9.25 11.41 5.26
CA LEU A 57 -8.34 10.46 4.61
C LEU A 57 -9.08 9.51 3.66
N SER A 58 -10.12 8.81 4.12
CA SER A 58 -10.83 7.81 3.29
C SER A 58 -11.47 8.39 2.01
N HIS A 59 -11.81 9.68 2.02
CA HIS A 59 -12.24 10.42 0.83
C HIS A 59 -11.05 10.97 0.03
N ALA A 60 -10.05 11.54 0.70
CA ALA A 60 -8.87 12.11 0.05
C ALA A 60 -8.15 11.11 -0.86
N VAL A 61 -7.91 9.88 -0.40
CA VAL A 61 -7.14 8.88 -1.19
C VAL A 61 -7.86 8.50 -2.50
N ARG A 62 -9.17 8.75 -2.62
CA ARG A 62 -9.91 8.54 -3.88
C ARG A 62 -9.49 9.50 -4.99
N TYR A 63 -8.93 10.65 -4.64
CA TYR A 63 -8.52 11.68 -5.60
C TYR A 63 -7.03 11.57 -5.96
N PRO A 64 -6.66 11.94 -7.21
CA PRO A 64 -5.27 11.95 -7.67
C PRO A 64 -4.38 12.96 -6.96
N VAL A 65 -4.97 14.00 -6.39
CA VAL A 65 -4.23 15.02 -5.63
C VAL A 65 -3.66 14.47 -4.31
N CYS A 66 -4.14 13.32 -3.83
CA CYS A 66 -3.67 12.70 -2.59
C CYS A 66 -2.52 11.73 -2.87
N THR A 67 -1.30 12.20 -2.59
CA THR A 67 -0.06 11.42 -2.58
C THR A 67 0.40 11.14 -1.14
N LEU A 68 1.44 10.33 -0.95
CA LEU A 68 1.99 10.05 0.38
C LEU A 68 2.40 11.33 1.14
N ALA A 69 3.02 12.29 0.45
CA ALA A 69 3.38 13.58 1.04
C ALA A 69 2.14 14.34 1.55
N VAL A 70 1.05 14.32 0.78
CA VAL A 70 -0.22 14.96 1.15
C VAL A 70 -0.86 14.28 2.35
N VAL A 71 -0.80 12.95 2.45
CA VAL A 71 -1.27 12.21 3.64
C VAL A 71 -0.49 12.63 4.89
N LYS A 72 0.85 12.69 4.81
CA LYS A 72 1.69 13.16 5.92
C LYS A 72 1.38 14.61 6.32
N SER A 73 1.16 15.51 5.35
CA SER A 73 0.73 16.88 5.62
C SER A 73 -0.67 16.94 6.26
N LEU A 74 -1.61 16.10 5.82
CA LEU A 74 -2.94 15.98 6.42
C LEU A 74 -2.85 15.55 7.89
N GLU A 75 -1.99 14.58 8.20
CA GLU A 75 -1.73 14.19 9.60
C GLU A 75 -1.12 15.32 10.42
N SER A 76 -0.19 16.09 9.85
CA SER A 76 0.39 17.26 10.54
C SER A 76 -0.68 18.30 10.87
N ILE A 77 -1.59 18.58 9.93
CA ILE A 77 -2.70 19.51 10.13
C ILE A 77 -3.67 18.96 11.18
N GLY A 78 -4.04 17.68 11.09
CA GLY A 78 -4.93 17.04 12.06
C GLY A 78 -4.37 17.06 13.48
N ARG A 79 -3.06 16.80 13.65
CA ARG A 79 -2.37 16.90 14.95
C ARG A 79 -2.39 18.32 15.50
N ALA A 80 -2.17 19.34 14.66
CA ALA A 80 -2.17 20.74 15.07
C ALA A 80 -3.55 21.21 15.57
N VAL A 81 -4.63 20.70 14.97
CA VAL A 81 -6.02 21.02 15.34
C VAL A 81 -6.52 20.16 16.51
N GLY A 82 -5.79 19.10 16.90
CA GLY A 82 -6.22 18.15 17.93
C GLY A 82 -7.33 17.20 17.45
N ALA A 83 -7.43 16.96 16.14
CA ALA A 83 -8.43 16.09 15.55
C ALA A 83 -8.18 14.61 15.89
N PRO A 84 -9.23 13.76 15.96
CA PRO A 84 -9.06 12.33 16.18
C PRO A 84 -8.21 11.67 15.07
N PRO A 85 -7.57 10.52 15.37
CA PRO A 85 -6.75 9.82 14.40
C PRO A 85 -7.60 9.42 13.18
N MET A 86 -7.09 9.77 11.99
CA MET A 86 -7.75 9.48 10.73
C MET A 86 -7.95 7.97 10.55
N ARG A 87 -8.97 7.58 9.79
CA ARG A 87 -9.28 6.18 9.51
C ARG A 87 -9.36 5.93 8.00
N CYS A 88 -8.82 4.80 7.56
CA CYS A 88 -8.95 4.33 6.19
C CYS A 88 -9.08 2.81 6.18
N SER A 89 -10.30 2.32 5.98
CA SER A 89 -10.60 0.88 5.94
C SER A 89 -10.38 0.27 4.56
N GLU A 90 -10.60 1.04 3.49
CA GLU A 90 -10.57 0.55 2.11
C GLU A 90 -9.46 1.19 1.28
N LEU A 91 -8.79 0.38 0.46
CA LEU A 91 -7.90 0.87 -0.58
C LEU A 91 -8.70 1.38 -1.80
N PRO A 92 -8.38 2.57 -2.36
CA PRO A 92 -9.08 3.12 -3.51
C PRO A 92 -8.54 2.58 -4.85
N ARG A 93 -9.46 2.18 -5.73
CA ARG A 93 -9.14 1.53 -7.02
C ARG A 93 -8.20 2.34 -7.91
N ARG A 94 -8.15 3.67 -7.75
CA ARG A 94 -7.28 4.57 -8.51
C ARG A 94 -5.81 4.15 -8.44
N LEU A 95 -5.34 3.72 -7.27
CA LEU A 95 -3.93 3.40 -7.02
C LEU A 95 -3.40 2.29 -7.93
N VAL A 96 -4.30 1.41 -8.40
CA VAL A 96 -3.97 0.29 -9.28
C VAL A 96 -4.67 0.39 -10.64
N LYS A 97 -5.39 1.49 -10.94
CA LYS A 97 -6.16 1.62 -12.19
C LYS A 97 -5.26 1.74 -13.41
N HIS A 98 -4.09 2.35 -13.25
CA HIS A 98 -3.13 2.61 -14.33
C HIS A 98 -2.21 1.43 -14.62
N LEU A 99 -2.26 0.38 -13.78
CA LEU A 99 -1.60 -0.89 -14.04
C LEU A 99 -2.24 -1.56 -15.26
N SER A 100 -1.59 -1.42 -16.41
CA SER A 100 -1.99 -2.05 -17.66
C SER A 100 -1.09 -3.27 -17.97
N PRO A 101 -1.65 -4.35 -18.55
CA PRO A 101 -0.88 -5.54 -18.90
C PRO A 101 0.05 -5.35 -20.11
N GLU A 102 -0.16 -4.30 -20.91
CA GLU A 102 0.41 -4.18 -22.28
C GLU A 102 1.78 -3.47 -22.37
N HIS A 103 2.34 -2.99 -21.26
CA HIS A 103 3.64 -2.31 -21.30
C HIS A 103 4.79 -3.23 -20.90
N THR A 104 5.03 -4.21 -21.76
CA THR A 104 6.26 -4.99 -21.80
C THR A 104 7.44 -4.01 -21.98
N ALA A 105 8.39 -4.07 -21.06
CA ALA A 105 9.69 -3.37 -21.03
C ALA A 105 9.78 -1.99 -20.34
N ASN A 106 8.96 -0.95 -20.59
CA ASN A 106 9.33 0.41 -20.14
C ASN A 106 8.25 1.31 -19.47
N SER A 107 7.03 0.83 -19.15
CA SER A 107 5.99 1.73 -18.58
C SER A 107 5.07 1.10 -17.51
N ALA A 108 5.27 -0.16 -17.12
CA ALA A 108 4.45 -0.83 -16.09
C ALA A 108 4.96 -0.60 -14.65
N THR A 109 5.80 0.41 -14.42
CA THR A 109 6.16 0.81 -13.06
C THR A 109 4.93 1.49 -12.46
N LEU A 110 4.34 0.90 -11.40
CA LEU A 110 3.64 1.77 -10.46
C LEU A 110 4.62 2.87 -10.10
N ASP A 111 4.20 4.13 -10.20
CA ASP A 111 4.99 5.22 -9.63
C ASP A 111 5.37 4.79 -8.20
N ASP A 112 6.65 4.84 -7.85
CA ASP A 112 7.13 4.43 -6.52
C ASP A 112 6.32 5.11 -5.40
N ASP A 113 5.78 6.30 -5.68
CA ASP A 113 4.84 7.05 -4.86
C ASP A 113 3.53 6.32 -4.57
N ASN A 114 2.91 5.67 -5.57
CA ASN A 114 1.67 4.93 -5.39
C ASN A 114 1.91 3.63 -4.60
N LEU A 115 3.01 2.92 -4.88
CA LEU A 115 3.38 1.73 -4.12
C LEU A 115 3.67 2.09 -2.65
N SER A 116 4.43 3.16 -2.42
CA SER A 116 4.73 3.70 -1.09
C SER A 116 3.46 4.14 -0.35
N LEU A 117 2.51 4.75 -1.06
CA LEU A 117 1.21 5.11 -0.50
C LEU A 117 0.40 3.87 -0.12
N ILE A 118 0.35 2.83 -0.95
CA ILE A 118 -0.34 1.56 -0.61
C ILE A 118 0.29 0.94 0.63
N ALA A 119 1.62 0.82 0.68
CA ALA A 119 2.37 0.30 1.82
C ALA A 119 2.00 1.04 3.12
N TYR A 120 2.03 2.38 3.05
CA TYR A 120 1.71 3.24 4.19
C TYR A 120 0.27 3.07 4.68
N LEU A 121 -0.70 2.93 3.77
CA LEU A 121 -2.11 2.72 4.12
C LEU A 121 -2.35 1.35 4.77
N LEU A 122 -1.68 0.31 4.31
CA LEU A 122 -1.77 -1.03 4.89
C LEU A 122 -1.13 -1.09 6.29
N GLU A 123 0.04 -0.48 6.46
CA GLU A 123 0.79 -0.52 7.71
C GLU A 123 0.18 0.38 8.80
N GLN A 124 -0.06 1.67 8.49
CA GLN A 124 -0.47 2.66 9.49
C GLN A 124 -1.97 2.65 9.76
N TYR A 125 -2.78 2.48 8.69
CA TYR A 125 -4.23 2.57 8.79
C TYR A 125 -4.93 1.21 8.81
N ARG A 126 -4.17 0.11 8.65
CA ARG A 126 -4.72 -1.25 8.54
C ARG A 126 -5.82 -1.35 7.49
N ALA A 127 -5.63 -0.64 6.36
CA ALA A 127 -6.53 -0.77 5.23
C ALA A 127 -6.59 -2.24 4.80
N SER A 128 -7.76 -2.73 4.42
CA SER A 128 -7.89 -4.13 4.02
C SER A 128 -7.24 -4.35 2.65
N PRO A 129 -6.26 -5.26 2.51
CA PRO A 129 -5.73 -5.62 1.19
C PRO A 129 -6.80 -6.30 0.30
N ASN A 130 -7.83 -6.87 0.94
CA ASN A 130 -8.98 -7.53 0.31
C ASN A 130 -10.10 -6.57 -0.10
N SER A 131 -9.84 -5.26 -0.02
CA SER A 131 -10.76 -4.21 -0.47
C SER A 131 -11.29 -4.49 -1.87
N LYS A 132 -12.61 -4.29 -2.04
CA LYS A 132 -13.31 -4.53 -3.31
C LYS A 132 -13.18 -5.98 -3.82
N ASN A 133 -13.25 -6.95 -2.90
CA ASN A 133 -13.29 -8.38 -3.20
C ASN A 133 -12.04 -8.89 -3.94
N GLY A 134 -10.85 -8.55 -3.42
CA GLY A 134 -9.57 -9.01 -3.99
C GLY A 134 -9.12 -8.28 -5.27
N TYR A 135 -9.79 -7.19 -5.65
CA TYR A 135 -9.50 -6.44 -6.88
C TYR A 135 -8.03 -6.00 -6.99
N PHE A 136 -7.40 -5.59 -5.88
CA PHE A 136 -6.02 -5.12 -5.86
C PHE A 136 -5.04 -6.23 -6.24
N LEU A 137 -5.19 -7.41 -5.63
CA LEU A 137 -4.35 -8.57 -5.93
C LEU A 137 -4.55 -9.04 -7.37
N ALA A 138 -5.81 -9.16 -7.81
CA ALA A 138 -6.13 -9.52 -9.20
C ALA A 138 -5.51 -8.57 -10.22
N ARG A 139 -5.56 -7.26 -9.97
CA ARG A 139 -4.98 -6.24 -10.86
C ARG A 139 -3.44 -6.28 -10.84
N ALA A 140 -2.82 -6.53 -9.69
CA ALA A 140 -1.37 -6.68 -9.56
C ALA A 140 -0.86 -7.89 -10.35
N VAL A 141 -1.58 -9.02 -10.28
CA VAL A 141 -1.29 -10.23 -11.07
C VAL A 141 -1.45 -9.97 -12.56
N LEU A 142 -2.55 -9.34 -12.99
CA LEU A 142 -2.78 -9.01 -14.39
C LEU A 142 -1.66 -8.14 -14.98
N ALA A 143 -1.13 -7.21 -14.19
CA ALA A 143 -0.02 -6.34 -14.59
C ALA A 143 1.38 -6.95 -14.34
N ARG A 144 1.45 -8.20 -13.86
CA ARG A 144 2.70 -8.91 -13.50
C ARG A 144 3.59 -8.11 -12.54
N HIS A 145 3.00 -7.30 -11.68
CA HIS A 145 3.71 -6.38 -10.79
C HIS A 145 4.11 -7.08 -9.49
N ARG A 146 5.19 -7.86 -9.53
CA ARG A 146 5.63 -8.71 -8.41
C ARG A 146 5.79 -8.01 -7.06
N PRO A 147 6.40 -6.81 -6.94
CA PRO A 147 6.53 -6.12 -5.64
C PRO A 147 5.18 -5.80 -4.98
N LEU A 148 4.14 -5.54 -5.79
CA LEU A 148 2.80 -5.25 -5.27
C LEU A 148 2.10 -6.54 -4.84
N ILE A 149 2.29 -7.65 -5.58
CA ILE A 149 1.75 -8.96 -5.22
C ILE A 149 2.31 -9.40 -3.86
N GLU A 150 3.64 -9.35 -3.70
CA GLU A 150 4.32 -9.72 -2.46
C GLU A 150 3.87 -8.83 -1.29
N LEU A 151 3.78 -7.51 -1.49
CA LEU A 151 3.29 -6.58 -0.47
C LEU A 151 1.85 -6.86 -0.05
N LEU A 152 0.94 -7.12 -1.00
CA LEU A 152 -0.45 -7.42 -0.69
C LEU A 152 -0.59 -8.75 0.07
N LEU A 153 0.10 -9.80 -0.38
CA LEU A 153 0.12 -11.10 0.29
C LEU A 153 0.73 -11.01 1.70
N TYR A 154 1.81 -10.24 1.87
CA TYR A 154 2.42 -9.98 3.18
C TYR A 154 1.43 -9.38 4.18
N HIS A 155 0.53 -8.50 3.71
CA HIS A 155 -0.52 -7.90 4.52
C HIS A 155 -1.79 -8.74 4.66
N GLY A 156 -1.81 -9.98 4.12
CA GLY A 156 -2.94 -10.92 4.24
C GLY A 156 -3.98 -10.78 3.13
N ALA A 157 -3.56 -10.50 1.90
CA ALA A 157 -4.44 -10.61 0.75
C ALA A 157 -4.85 -12.07 0.51
N ASP A 158 -6.14 -12.31 0.32
CA ASP A 158 -6.70 -13.64 0.09
C ASP A 158 -6.85 -13.87 -1.43
N PRO A 159 -6.09 -14.81 -2.03
CA PRO A 159 -6.11 -15.04 -3.48
C PRO A 159 -7.35 -15.81 -3.96
N VAL A 160 -8.11 -16.40 -3.04
CA VAL A 160 -9.36 -17.15 -3.32
C VAL A 160 -10.56 -16.21 -3.54
N LEU A 161 -10.43 -14.93 -3.19
CA LEU A 161 -11.52 -13.98 -3.36
C LEU A 161 -11.96 -13.86 -4.82
N LYS A 162 -13.28 -13.68 -5.00
CA LYS A 162 -13.93 -13.63 -6.31
C LYS A 162 -13.60 -14.89 -7.13
N ASP A 163 -13.91 -16.05 -6.56
CA ASP A 163 -13.76 -17.37 -7.19
C ASP A 163 -12.33 -17.65 -7.68
N GLY A 164 -11.33 -17.25 -6.89
CA GLY A 164 -9.93 -17.43 -7.24
C GLY A 164 -9.48 -16.64 -8.47
N TRP A 165 -10.16 -15.54 -8.83
CA TRP A 165 -9.89 -14.79 -10.06
C TRP A 165 -8.40 -14.41 -10.22
N ALA A 166 -7.72 -14.04 -9.13
CA ALA A 166 -6.29 -13.71 -9.18
C ALA A 166 -5.44 -14.93 -9.61
N VAL A 167 -5.76 -16.11 -9.08
CA VAL A 167 -5.09 -17.38 -9.42
C VAL A 167 -5.40 -17.78 -10.86
N MET A 168 -6.66 -17.69 -11.28
CA MET A 168 -7.10 -18.03 -12.64
C MET A 168 -6.43 -17.15 -13.70
N VAL A 169 -6.26 -15.85 -13.42
CA VAL A 169 -5.49 -14.95 -14.29
C VAL A 169 -4.02 -15.38 -14.37
N ALA A 170 -3.39 -15.72 -13.24
CA ALA A 170 -1.99 -16.18 -13.24
C ALA A 170 -1.81 -17.48 -14.06
N ILE A 171 -2.77 -18.41 -13.96
CA ILE A 171 -2.79 -19.65 -14.74
C ILE A 171 -2.95 -19.35 -16.23
N GLY A 172 -3.89 -18.49 -16.61
CA GLY A 172 -4.09 -18.11 -18.01
C GLY A 172 -2.84 -17.47 -18.63
N MET A 173 -2.08 -16.71 -17.84
CA MET A 173 -0.80 -16.11 -18.26
C MET A 173 0.38 -17.10 -18.28
N GLY A 174 0.23 -18.32 -17.75
CA GLY A 174 1.29 -19.33 -17.68
C GLY A 174 2.40 -19.03 -16.65
N ASP A 175 2.18 -18.09 -15.74
CA ASP A 175 3.21 -17.60 -14.80
C ASP A 175 3.34 -18.51 -13.57
N LEU A 176 4.15 -19.57 -13.68
CA LEU A 176 4.41 -20.54 -12.61
C LEU A 176 4.89 -19.88 -11.31
N ALA A 177 5.75 -18.87 -11.41
CA ALA A 177 6.31 -18.21 -10.24
C ALA A 177 5.24 -17.44 -9.45
N THR A 178 4.31 -16.82 -10.17
CA THR A 178 3.17 -16.11 -9.55
C THR A 178 2.13 -17.09 -8.99
N VAL A 179 1.84 -18.20 -9.69
CA VAL A 179 0.94 -19.24 -9.19
C VAL A 179 1.48 -19.86 -7.89
N LYS A 180 2.77 -20.23 -7.86
CA LYS A 180 3.45 -20.71 -6.64
C LYS A 180 3.34 -19.69 -5.50
N LEU A 181 3.62 -18.43 -5.79
CA LEU A 181 3.53 -17.36 -4.79
C LEU A 181 2.11 -17.19 -4.21
N LEU A 182 1.07 -17.36 -5.03
CA LEU A 182 -0.32 -17.24 -4.59
C LEU A 182 -0.80 -18.46 -3.78
N LEU A 183 -0.39 -19.68 -4.15
CA LEU A 183 -0.85 -20.91 -3.49
C LEU A 183 -0.03 -21.27 -2.25
N ASP A 184 1.30 -21.22 -2.37
CA ASP A 184 2.22 -21.54 -1.28
C ASP A 184 2.41 -20.34 -0.32
N GLY A 185 1.96 -19.15 -0.73
CA GLY A 185 2.13 -17.90 -0.01
C GLY A 185 3.51 -17.25 -0.26
N PRO A 186 3.77 -16.06 0.32
CA PRO A 186 5.07 -15.43 0.25
C PRO A 186 6.10 -16.33 0.95
N THR A 187 7.02 -16.90 0.18
CA THR A 187 8.08 -17.79 0.66
C THR A 187 9.10 -17.01 1.49
N HIS A 188 8.73 -16.59 2.70
CA HIS A 188 9.62 -15.93 3.65
C HIS A 188 10.30 -16.99 4.53
N ARG A 189 11.03 -17.92 3.92
CA ARG A 189 12.13 -18.61 4.62
C ARG A 189 13.38 -17.76 4.42
N VAL A 190 13.43 -16.63 5.13
CA VAL A 190 14.70 -15.94 5.34
C VAL A 190 15.52 -16.87 6.22
N GLU A 191 16.46 -17.58 5.63
CA GLU A 191 17.60 -18.08 6.37
C GLU A 191 18.19 -16.88 7.11
N ARG A 192 18.23 -16.98 8.44
CA ARG A 192 18.95 -16.05 9.29
C ARG A 192 20.38 -16.06 8.80
N MET A 193 20.78 -15.03 8.06
CA MET A 193 22.17 -14.76 7.84
C MET A 193 22.72 -14.32 9.20
N GLU A 194 23.32 -15.26 9.91
CA GLU A 194 24.10 -14.97 11.10
C GLU A 194 25.22 -14.03 10.66
N VAL A 195 25.06 -12.74 10.93
CA VAL A 195 26.17 -11.80 10.90
C VAL A 195 27.00 -12.08 12.14
N SER A 196 27.88 -13.06 11.99
CA SER A 196 29.07 -13.22 12.82
C SER A 196 29.91 -11.95 12.70
N GLY A 197 30.09 -11.23 13.80
CA GLY A 197 30.89 -10.01 13.77
C GLY A 197 30.81 -9.12 15.01
N CYS A 198 31.50 -9.54 16.06
CA CYS A 198 32.23 -8.68 17.00
C CYS A 198 31.43 -7.75 17.93
N SER A 199 31.24 -8.21 19.18
CA SER A 199 31.13 -7.34 20.35
C SER A 199 32.14 -7.78 21.41
N ASN A 200 33.35 -7.20 21.34
CA ASN A 200 34.26 -7.16 22.48
C ASN A 200 33.70 -6.15 23.49
N LEU A 201 33.21 -6.66 24.62
CA LEU A 201 32.95 -5.89 25.83
C LEU A 201 34.07 -6.18 26.83
N SER A 202 34.87 -5.16 27.11
CA SER A 202 35.55 -4.99 28.41
C SER A 202 35.56 -3.48 28.70
N GLN A 203 34.63 -3.05 29.56
CA GLN A 203 34.89 -2.57 30.93
C GLN A 203 35.58 -1.19 30.97
N THR A 204 34.83 -0.11 31.14
CA THR A 204 34.49 0.58 32.41
C THR A 204 35.65 1.27 33.12
N ARG A 205 35.54 2.60 33.31
CA ARG A 205 35.72 3.39 34.57
C ARG A 205 35.73 4.88 34.23
N SER A 206 34.69 5.63 34.60
CA SER A 206 34.54 6.46 35.82
C SER A 206 35.54 7.61 35.93
N THR A 207 35.09 8.88 35.94
CA THR A 207 35.01 9.77 37.13
C THR A 207 34.83 11.27 36.76
N SER A 208 34.10 11.98 37.64
CA SER A 208 34.11 13.42 38.01
C SER A 208 33.54 14.54 37.08
N LEU A 209 32.55 15.24 37.65
CA LEU A 209 31.97 16.58 37.35
C LEU A 209 33.00 17.74 37.55
N PRO A 210 32.82 18.99 37.03
CA PRO A 210 31.76 19.99 37.37
C PRO A 210 31.16 20.77 36.16
N GLN A 211 29.86 21.10 36.12
CA GLN A 211 29.13 22.26 36.70
C GLN A 211 29.27 23.56 35.88
N GLU A 212 28.12 24.21 35.61
CA GLU A 212 27.93 25.54 34.94
C GLU A 212 27.75 25.58 33.40
N ALA A 213 26.73 24.91 32.81
CA ALA A 213 26.20 25.30 31.47
C ALA A 213 24.84 24.68 31.06
N ALA A 214 23.95 24.28 31.99
CA ALA A 214 22.72 23.55 31.61
C ALA A 214 21.43 24.01 32.31
N LEU A 215 21.34 25.30 32.66
CA LEU A 215 20.15 25.87 33.32
C LEU A 215 19.11 26.49 32.36
N HIS A 216 19.25 26.36 31.04
CA HIS A 216 18.24 26.88 30.09
C HIS A 216 17.57 25.85 29.16
N ALA A 217 17.83 24.55 29.29
CA ALA A 217 17.23 23.53 28.40
C ALA A 217 16.36 22.48 29.12
N ARG A 218 15.67 22.87 30.21
CA ARG A 218 14.78 21.97 30.95
C ARG A 218 13.44 22.61 31.36
N ARG A 219 12.79 23.30 30.42
CA ARG A 219 11.33 23.46 30.44
C ARG A 219 10.82 23.39 29.00
N LEU A 220 10.42 22.18 28.64
CA LEU A 220 9.38 21.77 27.69
C LEU A 220 9.75 20.35 27.21
N ILE A 221 9.66 19.40 28.14
CA ILE A 221 9.55 17.98 27.82
C ILE A 221 8.14 17.81 27.25
N GLY A 222 8.03 17.87 25.94
CA GLY A 222 6.87 17.45 25.16
C GLY A 222 7.31 16.26 24.31
N THR A 223 7.19 15.07 24.90
CA THR A 223 7.13 13.73 24.28
C THR A 223 7.62 13.62 22.82
N ALA A 224 8.81 13.05 22.63
CA ALA A 224 9.26 12.52 21.36
C ALA A 224 8.24 11.52 20.76
N PRO A 225 8.05 11.47 19.43
CA PRO A 225 7.11 10.56 18.82
C PRO A 225 7.62 9.13 19.01
N THR A 226 6.88 8.34 19.76
CA THR A 226 7.10 6.90 19.81
C THR A 226 6.75 6.34 18.43
N LEU A 227 7.78 6.00 17.66
CA LEU A 227 7.68 5.05 16.56
C LEU A 227 7.06 3.78 17.15
N ARG A 228 5.75 3.60 16.92
CA ARG A 228 5.07 2.35 17.21
C ARG A 228 5.61 1.31 16.24
N THR A 229 6.69 0.63 16.62
CA THR A 229 7.08 -0.65 16.03
C THR A 229 6.07 -1.70 16.49
N SER A 230 4.86 -1.67 15.91
CA SER A 230 3.91 -2.75 16.13
C SER A 230 4.50 -4.00 15.48
N LYS A 231 4.86 -4.99 16.29
CA LYS A 231 5.07 -6.38 15.86
C LYS A 231 3.91 -6.76 14.92
N VAL A 232 4.17 -6.76 13.62
CA VAL A 232 3.24 -7.25 12.60
C VAL A 232 3.14 -8.75 12.85
N ARG A 233 2.08 -9.17 13.55
CA ARG A 233 1.76 -10.59 13.67
C ARG A 233 1.27 -11.00 12.28
N CYS A 234 2.18 -11.61 11.51
CA CYS A 234 1.91 -12.19 10.21
C CYS A 234 0.68 -13.09 10.34
N LYS A 235 -0.46 -12.66 9.81
CA LYS A 235 -1.52 -13.60 9.48
C LYS A 235 -1.02 -14.30 8.23
N THR A 236 -0.40 -15.45 8.40
CA THR A 236 -0.13 -16.37 7.30
C THR A 236 -1.46 -16.60 6.59
N SER A 237 -1.59 -16.10 5.36
CA SER A 237 -2.70 -16.44 4.48
C SER A 237 -2.75 -17.96 4.43
N THR A 238 -3.90 -18.55 4.79
CA THR A 238 -4.07 -19.99 4.74
C THR A 238 -3.73 -20.47 3.32
N PRO A 239 -2.88 -21.49 3.16
CA PRO A 239 -2.51 -21.99 1.84
C PRO A 239 -3.78 -22.41 1.09
N CYS A 240 -3.83 -22.04 -0.18
CA CYS A 240 -5.01 -22.24 -1.00
C CYS A 240 -4.93 -23.63 -1.62
N CYS A 241 -5.88 -24.50 -1.28
CA CYS A 241 -5.94 -25.83 -1.89
C CYS A 241 -6.18 -25.69 -3.40
N ALA A 242 -5.37 -26.38 -4.20
CA ALA A 242 -5.55 -26.42 -5.65
C ALA A 242 -6.93 -27.01 -6.00
N THR A 243 -7.71 -26.30 -6.81
CA THR A 243 -9.05 -26.75 -7.21
C THR A 243 -9.04 -27.46 -8.58
N SER A 244 -10.04 -28.31 -8.83
CA SER A 244 -10.22 -28.96 -10.15
C SER A 244 -10.35 -27.93 -11.28
N GLU A 245 -10.98 -26.78 -11.00
CA GLU A 245 -11.15 -25.69 -11.96
C GLU A 245 -9.81 -25.09 -12.40
N MET A 246 -8.85 -24.96 -11.49
CA MET A 246 -7.51 -24.48 -11.80
C MET A 246 -6.77 -25.45 -12.72
N LEU A 247 -6.91 -26.76 -12.48
CA LEU A 247 -6.33 -27.80 -13.33
C LEU A 247 -6.93 -27.77 -14.73
N GLU A 248 -8.26 -27.72 -14.84
CA GLU A 248 -8.94 -27.58 -16.13
C GLU A 248 -8.52 -26.34 -16.90
N ALA A 249 -8.39 -25.20 -16.21
CA ALA A 249 -7.94 -23.96 -16.82
C ALA A 249 -6.49 -24.06 -17.33
N ALA A 250 -5.59 -24.70 -16.57
CA ALA A 250 -4.21 -24.93 -16.99
C ALA A 250 -4.14 -25.84 -18.23
N VAL A 251 -4.96 -26.89 -18.28
CA VAL A 251 -5.07 -27.79 -19.45
C VAL A 251 -5.64 -27.05 -20.66
N LYS A 252 -6.74 -26.28 -20.48
CA LYS A 252 -7.35 -25.46 -21.54
C LYS A 252 -6.36 -24.43 -22.10
N ALA A 253 -5.50 -23.86 -21.26
CA ALA A 253 -4.46 -22.90 -21.65
C ALA A 253 -3.16 -23.56 -22.17
N GLN A 254 -3.08 -24.90 -22.20
CA GLN A 254 -1.93 -25.69 -22.66
C GLN A 254 -0.62 -25.44 -21.87
N HIS A 255 -0.71 -25.04 -20.60
CA HIS A 255 0.44 -24.80 -19.73
C HIS A 255 0.80 -26.06 -18.92
N TRP A 256 1.49 -27.02 -19.55
CA TRP A 256 1.81 -28.32 -18.95
C TRP A 256 2.62 -28.23 -17.66
N HIS A 257 3.56 -27.29 -17.57
CA HIS A 257 4.34 -27.04 -16.34
C HIS A 257 3.49 -26.61 -15.14
N LEU A 258 2.36 -25.94 -15.39
CA LEU A 258 1.37 -25.63 -14.35
C LEU A 258 0.54 -26.87 -13.99
N VAL A 259 0.16 -27.68 -14.99
CA VAL A 259 -0.57 -28.93 -14.78
C VAL A 259 0.23 -29.87 -13.86
N ASP A 260 1.52 -30.06 -14.12
CA ASP A 260 2.39 -30.90 -13.30
C ASP A 260 2.44 -30.42 -11.85
N TYR A 261 2.60 -29.11 -11.65
CA TYR A 261 2.64 -28.52 -10.30
C TYR A 261 1.29 -28.64 -9.57
N LEU A 262 0.18 -28.35 -10.25
CA LEU A 262 -1.15 -28.49 -9.67
C LEU A 262 -1.48 -29.96 -9.37
N HIS A 263 -1.06 -30.89 -10.21
CA HIS A 263 -1.25 -32.32 -10.01
C HIS A 263 -0.53 -32.79 -8.73
N ILE A 264 0.69 -32.32 -8.48
CA ILE A 264 1.43 -32.59 -7.25
C ILE A 264 0.70 -32.03 -6.01
N GLN A 265 0.10 -30.83 -6.11
CA GLN A 265 -0.60 -30.18 -5.00
C GLN A 265 -2.00 -30.77 -4.72
N VAL A 266 -2.70 -31.31 -5.73
CA VAL A 266 -4.04 -31.90 -5.59
C VAL A 266 -4.01 -33.31 -4.98
N LEU A 267 -2.97 -34.10 -5.28
CA LEU A 267 -2.79 -35.47 -4.77
C LEU A 267 -2.94 -35.62 -3.24
N PRO A 268 -2.33 -34.77 -2.38
CA PRO A 268 -2.51 -34.87 -0.93
C PRO A 268 -3.91 -34.43 -0.45
N THR A 269 -4.61 -33.56 -1.17
CA THR A 269 -5.94 -33.07 -0.76
C THR A 269 -7.01 -34.17 -0.89
N ILE A 270 -6.93 -34.98 -1.95
CA ILE A 270 -7.84 -36.12 -2.19
C ILE A 270 -7.62 -37.23 -1.16
N ALA A 271 -6.36 -37.49 -0.78
CA ALA A 271 -6.02 -38.46 0.26
C ALA A 271 -6.59 -38.04 1.63
N ALA A 272 -6.45 -36.77 2.01
CA ALA A 272 -6.98 -36.23 3.26
C ALA A 272 -8.52 -36.29 3.33
N GLN A 273 -9.23 -36.02 2.23
CA GLN A 273 -10.70 -36.11 2.20
C GLN A 273 -11.21 -37.55 2.33
N LYS A 274 -10.46 -38.53 1.83
CA LYS A 274 -10.84 -39.95 1.91
C LYS A 274 -10.74 -40.52 3.33
N GLU A 275 -9.80 -40.04 4.14
CA GLU A 275 -9.67 -40.43 5.55
C GLU A 275 -10.78 -39.83 6.45
N LEU A 276 -11.21 -38.60 6.16
CA LEU A 276 -12.35 -37.96 6.86
C LEU A 276 -13.70 -38.63 6.56
N SER A 277 -13.88 -39.20 5.36
CA SER A 277 -15.08 -39.96 5.00
C SER A 277 -15.08 -41.41 5.50
N SER A 278 -13.94 -41.94 5.95
CA SER A 278 -13.81 -43.32 6.46
C SER A 278 -13.91 -43.40 7.99
N THR A 279 -14.01 -42.26 8.68
CA THR A 279 -14.05 -42.16 10.16
C THR A 279 -15.39 -41.63 10.69
N ALA A 280 -16.39 -41.46 9.81
CA ALA A 280 -17.78 -41.19 10.13
C ALA A 280 -18.65 -42.40 9.73
#